data_AF-A0A820Z7K8-F1
#
_entry.id   AF-A0A820Z7K8-F1
#
_cell.length_a   1.000
_cell.length_b   1.000
_cell.length_c   1.000
_cell.angle_alpha   90.00
_cell.angle_beta   90.00
_cell.angle_gamma   90.00
#
_symmetry.space_group_name_H-M   'P 1'
#
loop_
_entity.id
_entity.type
_entity.pdbx_description
1 polymer ?
#
loop_
_entity_poly.entity_id
_entity_poly.type
_entity_poly.pdbx_seq_one_letter_code
_entity_poly.pdbx_strand_id
1 'polypeptide(L)'
;MFGRYPILPINHTPATFKFNRPSDYWMKLIKCMNVYRQVASKKILVHQQQSKQRFDKNREDPQYEINYLVFYKVPGHRPKLEERFSGPYTIINKQHPSYTIQNNHSLTSKRVHVSDLKLVYQRHI
;
A
#
# COMPACT_ATOMS: atom_id res chain seq x y z
N MET A 1 27.21 -24.18 -4.25
CA MET A 1 28.58 -23.84 -3.80
C MET A 1 28.52 -23.46 -2.33
N PHE A 2 28.81 -24.40 -1.44
CA PHE A 2 29.09 -24.14 -0.01
C PHE A 2 30.61 -24.13 0.19
N GLY A 3 31.14 -23.28 1.06
CA GLY A 3 32.59 -23.22 1.35
C GLY A 3 33.31 -21.89 1.03
N ARG A 4 32.60 -20.77 0.83
CA ARG A 4 33.26 -19.45 0.80
C ARG A 4 33.39 -18.92 2.23
N TYR A 5 34.61 -18.51 2.62
CA TYR A 5 34.83 -17.81 3.88
C TYR A 5 33.97 -16.53 3.95
N PRO A 6 33.38 -16.21 5.10
CA PRO A 6 32.55 -15.02 5.25
C PRO A 6 33.40 -13.77 4.99
N ILE A 7 32.96 -12.95 4.05
CA ILE A 7 33.57 -11.63 3.82
C ILE A 7 33.04 -10.71 4.92
N LEU A 8 33.88 -10.45 5.91
CA LEU A 8 33.58 -9.53 6.99
C LEU A 8 33.73 -8.08 6.50
N PRO A 9 32.99 -7.10 7.03
CA PRO A 9 33.11 -5.69 6.64
C PRO A 9 34.55 -5.15 6.76
N ILE A 10 35.35 -5.69 7.68
CA ILE A 10 36.77 -5.37 7.88
C ILE A 10 37.69 -5.86 6.75
N ASN A 11 37.24 -6.83 5.94
CA ASN A 11 38.02 -7.39 4.84
C ASN A 11 38.01 -6.49 3.59
N HIS A 12 37.18 -5.45 3.58
CA HIS A 12 37.20 -4.43 2.54
C HIS A 12 38.20 -3.35 2.93
N THR A 13 39.29 -3.21 2.18
CA THR A 13 40.08 -1.99 2.24
C THR A 13 39.20 -0.83 1.77
N PRO A 14 39.14 0.30 2.51
CA PRO A 14 38.40 1.46 2.03
C PRO A 14 38.99 1.88 0.68
N ALA A 15 38.13 2.07 -0.33
CA ALA A 15 38.54 2.60 -1.61
C ALA A 15 39.12 4.01 -1.39
N THR A 16 40.44 4.12 -1.29
CA THR A 16 41.11 5.40 -1.11
C THR A 16 41.11 6.13 -2.44
N PHE A 17 40.38 7.24 -2.50
CA PHE A 17 40.37 8.11 -3.67
C PHE A 17 41.53 9.10 -3.56
N LYS A 18 42.51 8.99 -4.46
CA LYS A 18 43.55 10.00 -4.62
C LYS A 18 43.09 11.02 -5.66
N PHE A 19 43.20 12.30 -5.32
CA PHE A 19 42.86 13.42 -6.20
C PHE A 19 44.10 14.31 -6.38
N ASN A 20 44.33 14.77 -7.60
CA ASN A 20 45.48 15.63 -7.90
C ASN A 20 45.25 17.07 -7.43
N ARG A 21 43.99 17.55 -7.50
CA ARG A 21 43.58 18.87 -7.01
C ARG A 21 42.37 18.75 -6.08
N PRO A 22 42.25 19.61 -5.05
CA PRO A 22 41.06 19.63 -4.18
C PRO A 22 39.74 19.85 -4.94
N SER A 23 39.75 20.59 -6.05
CA SER A 23 38.57 20.84 -6.89
C SER A 23 38.04 19.59 -7.60
N ASP A 24 38.91 18.63 -7.89
CA ASP A 24 38.55 17.39 -8.62
C ASP A 24 37.64 16.48 -7.78
N TYR A 25 37.82 16.53 -6.45
CA TYR A 25 36.94 15.85 -5.52
C TYR A 25 35.50 16.35 -5.65
N TRP A 26 35.29 17.66 -5.60
CA TRP A 26 33.96 18.27 -5.68
C TRP A 26 33.27 17.98 -7.00
N MET A 27 33.99 18.09 -8.12
CA MET A 27 33.45 17.76 -9.45
C MET A 27 33.04 16.28 -9.53
N LYS A 28 33.88 15.38 -9.02
CA LYS A 28 33.57 13.95 -9.00
C LYS A 28 32.37 13.65 -8.11
N LEU A 29 32.28 14.29 -6.94
CA LEU A 29 31.16 14.14 -6.02
C LEU A 29 29.84 14.57 -6.68
N ILE A 30 29.82 15.74 -7.32
CA ILE A 30 28.62 16.25 -8.03
C ILE A 30 28.22 15.27 -9.14
N LYS A 31 29.18 14.80 -9.94
CA LYS A 31 28.92 13.81 -11.00
C LYS A 31 28.34 12.52 -10.43
N CYS A 32 28.93 11.97 -9.36
CA CYS A 32 28.43 10.79 -8.68
C CYS A 32 27.01 11.00 -8.13
N MET A 33 26.75 12.13 -7.46
CA MET A 33 25.41 12.45 -6.94
C MET A 33 24.37 12.52 -8.05
N ASN A 34 24.70 13.11 -9.20
CA ASN A 34 23.79 13.18 -10.34
C ASN A 34 23.45 11.78 -10.87
N VAL A 35 24.45 10.91 -10.99
CA VAL A 35 24.23 9.50 -11.39
C VAL A 35 23.38 8.77 -10.36
N TYR A 36 23.66 8.91 -9.06
CA TYR A 36 22.87 8.28 -8.00
C TYR A 36 21.42 8.75 -8.01
N ARG A 37 21.17 10.05 -8.18
CA ARG A 37 19.81 10.61 -8.28
C ARG A 37 19.07 10.02 -9.46
N GLN A 38 19.67 9.97 -10.64
CA GLN A 38 19.06 9.38 -11.83
C GLN A 38 18.70 7.91 -11.62
N VAL A 39 19.63 7.12 -11.08
CA VAL A 39 19.40 5.69 -10.80
C VAL A 39 18.32 5.50 -9.74
N ALA A 40 18.36 6.30 -8.66
CA ALA A 40 17.36 6.25 -7.60
C ALA A 40 15.96 6.57 -8.13
N SER A 41 15.81 7.65 -8.88
CA SER A 41 14.53 8.02 -9.51
C SER A 41 13.99 6.90 -10.41
N LYS A 42 14.85 6.30 -11.25
CA LYS A 42 14.44 5.17 -12.10
C LYS A 42 13.99 3.96 -11.28
N LYS A 43 14.71 3.61 -10.21
CA LYS A 43 14.34 2.49 -9.33
C LYS A 43 13.04 2.74 -8.59
N ILE A 44 12.83 3.97 -8.09
CA ILE A 44 11.59 4.36 -7.42
C ILE A 44 10.40 4.13 -8.35
N LEU A 45 10.48 4.59 -9.61
CA LEU A 45 9.42 4.40 -10.59
C LEU A 45 9.13 2.92 -10.86
N VAL A 46 10.18 2.10 -11.06
CA VAL A 46 10.03 0.66 -11.30
C VAL A 46 9.37 -0.02 -10.09
N HIS A 47 9.79 0.30 -8.87
CA HIS A 47 9.20 -0.29 -7.67
C HIS A 47 7.76 0.17 -7.45
N GLN A 48 7.44 1.44 -7.73
CA GLN A 48 6.05 1.92 -7.70
C GLN A 48 5.17 1.17 -8.69
N GLN A 49 5.65 0.96 -9.92
CA GLN A 49 4.92 0.21 -10.94
C GLN A 49 4.72 -1.26 -10.53
N GLN A 50 5.76 -1.92 -10.04
CA GLN A 50 5.65 -3.31 -9.56
C GLN A 50 4.71 -3.42 -8.36
N SER A 51 4.77 -2.48 -7.43
CA SER A 51 3.87 -2.44 -6.28
C SER A 51 2.42 -2.32 -6.73
N LYS A 52 2.13 -1.40 -7.66
CA LYS A 52 0.81 -1.25 -8.27
C LYS A 52 0.35 -2.53 -8.97
N GLN A 53 1.20 -3.14 -9.80
CA GLN A 53 0.86 -4.39 -10.49
C GLN A 53 0.51 -5.52 -9.51
N ARG A 54 1.27 -5.67 -8.42
CA ARG A 54 0.99 -6.69 -7.40
C ARG A 54 -0.31 -6.39 -6.66
N PHE A 55 -0.56 -5.13 -6.33
CA PHE A 55 -1.79 -4.69 -5.70
C PHE A 55 -3.00 -4.96 -6.59
N ASP A 56 -2.92 -4.59 -7.88
CA ASP A 56 -4.00 -4.76 -8.85
C ASP A 56 -4.24 -6.25 -9.19
N LYS A 57 -3.20 -7.09 -9.23
CA LYS A 57 -3.32 -8.51 -9.63
C LYS A 57 -4.31 -9.32 -8.78
N ASN A 58 -4.39 -9.04 -7.48
CA ASN A 58 -5.23 -9.79 -6.55
C ASN A 58 -6.35 -8.92 -5.96
N ARG A 59 -6.64 -7.77 -6.58
CA ARG A 59 -7.69 -6.88 -6.09
C ARG A 59 -9.04 -7.42 -6.52
N GLU A 60 -9.77 -7.99 -5.58
CA GLU A 60 -11.19 -8.22 -5.76
C GLU A 60 -11.88 -6.87 -5.97
N ASP A 61 -12.71 -6.78 -7.01
CA ASP A 61 -13.57 -5.64 -7.29
C ASP A 61 -15.03 -5.99 -6.98
N PRO A 62 -15.40 -6.13 -5.70
CA PRO A 62 -16.75 -6.55 -5.34
C PRO A 62 -17.75 -5.49 -5.78
N GLN A 63 -18.76 -5.90 -6.54
CA GLN A 63 -19.87 -5.04 -6.92
C GLN A 63 -21.13 -5.50 -6.17
N TYR A 64 -21.69 -4.58 -5.40
CA TYR A 64 -22.94 -4.80 -4.68
C TYR A 64 -24.10 -4.07 -5.38
N GLU A 65 -25.32 -4.56 -5.17
CA GLU A 65 -26.54 -3.92 -5.66
C GLU A 65 -27.23 -3.08 -4.59
N ILE A 66 -28.12 -2.21 -5.04
CA ILE A 66 -29.02 -1.45 -4.16
C ILE A 66 -29.88 -2.45 -3.37
N ASN A 67 -30.20 -2.11 -2.13
CA ASN A 67 -30.92 -2.94 -1.15
C ASN A 67 -30.15 -4.15 -0.59
N TYR A 68 -28.88 -4.35 -0.98
CA TYR A 68 -28.06 -5.39 -0.35
C TYR A 68 -27.69 -5.01 1.08
N LEU A 69 -27.70 -6.02 1.96
CA LEU A 69 -27.23 -5.90 3.33
C LEU A 69 -25.71 -6.10 3.39
N VAL A 70 -25.05 -5.12 3.99
CA VAL A 70 -23.58 -5.08 4.11
C VAL A 70 -23.15 -4.70 5.52
N PHE A 71 -22.04 -5.24 5.95
CA PHE A 71 -21.29 -4.80 7.12
C PHE A 71 -20.29 -3.72 6.73
N TYR A 72 -20.13 -2.71 7.58
CA TYR A 72 -19.21 -1.59 7.41
C TYR A 72 -18.02 -1.71 8.37
N LYS A 73 -16.80 -1.66 7.84
CA LYS A 73 -15.56 -1.69 8.62
C LYS A 73 -15.37 -0.36 9.38
N VAL A 74 -15.31 -0.40 10.71
CA VAL A 74 -15.13 0.81 11.53
C VAL A 74 -13.73 1.42 11.33
N PRO A 75 -13.55 2.69 10.98
CA PRO A 75 -12.21 3.27 10.85
C PRO A 75 -11.58 3.49 12.24
N GLY A 76 -10.25 3.47 12.35
CA GLY A 76 -9.52 3.86 13.57
C GLY A 76 -8.76 2.75 14.30
N HIS A 77 -8.06 3.15 15.37
CA HIS A 77 -7.30 2.28 16.26
C HIS A 77 -8.26 1.63 17.24
N ARG A 78 -8.28 0.29 17.29
CA ARG A 78 -9.22 -0.47 18.11
C ARG A 78 -8.46 -1.42 19.05
N PRO A 79 -9.00 -1.73 20.24
CA PRO A 79 -8.51 -2.81 21.07
C PRO A 79 -8.62 -4.15 20.35
N LYS A 80 -7.83 -5.14 20.77
CA LYS A 80 -7.71 -6.44 20.10
C LYS A 80 -9.02 -7.24 20.03
N LEU A 81 -9.97 -6.97 20.93
CA LEU A 81 -11.23 -7.72 21.08
C LEU A 81 -12.48 -6.95 20.63
N GLU A 82 -12.34 -5.77 20.04
CA GLU A 82 -13.49 -5.03 19.51
C GLU A 82 -13.91 -5.50 18.12
N GLU A 83 -15.21 -5.36 17.83
CA GLU A 83 -15.79 -5.77 16.55
C GLU A 83 -15.15 -5.04 15.38
N ARG A 84 -14.71 -5.80 14.36
CA ARG A 84 -14.05 -5.24 13.17
C ARG A 84 -15.04 -4.57 12.22
N PHE A 85 -16.29 -4.98 12.23
CA PHE A 85 -17.33 -4.43 11.37
C PHE A 85 -18.57 -4.11 12.20
N SER A 86 -19.26 -3.06 11.80
CA SER A 86 -20.57 -2.66 12.35
C SER A 86 -21.66 -2.96 11.31
N GLY A 87 -22.90 -3.09 11.75
CA GLY A 87 -24.05 -3.27 10.86
C GLY A 87 -25.02 -4.33 11.40
N PRO A 88 -26.00 -4.75 10.58
CA PRO A 88 -26.07 -4.58 9.12
C PRO A 88 -26.51 -3.18 8.66
N TYR A 89 -26.04 -2.77 7.47
CA TYR A 89 -26.46 -1.56 6.75
C TYR A 89 -27.04 -1.95 5.39
N THR A 90 -27.90 -1.11 4.84
CA THR A 90 -28.49 -1.31 3.51
C THR A 90 -27.85 -0.35 2.50
N ILE A 91 -27.49 -0.83 1.32
CA ILE A 91 -27.01 0.04 0.23
C ILE A 91 -28.20 0.80 -0.37
N ILE A 92 -28.19 2.13 -0.28
CA ILE A 92 -29.25 2.98 -0.82
C ILE A 92 -28.88 3.65 -2.14
N ASN A 93 -27.58 3.82 -2.41
CA ASN A 93 -27.09 4.40 -3.66
C ASN A 93 -25.75 3.77 -4.05
N LYS A 94 -25.58 3.47 -5.34
CA LYS A 94 -24.42 2.83 -5.93
C LYS A 94 -23.68 3.82 -6.84
N GLN A 95 -22.49 4.24 -6.44
CA GLN A 95 -21.59 5.10 -7.24
C GLN A 95 -20.16 4.55 -7.21
N HIS A 96 -19.98 3.38 -7.84
CA HIS A 96 -18.73 2.63 -7.77
C HIS A 96 -17.47 3.49 -8.02
N PRO A 97 -16.43 3.42 -7.16
CA PRO A 97 -16.22 2.48 -6.05
C PRO A 97 -16.76 2.96 -4.69
N SER A 98 -17.56 4.03 -4.66
CA SER A 98 -18.13 4.60 -3.43
C SER A 98 -19.63 4.35 -3.33
N TYR A 99 -20.08 3.81 -2.20
CA TYR A 99 -21.46 3.38 -2.01
C TYR A 99 -22.04 4.18 -0.85
N THR A 100 -23.31 4.56 -0.95
CA THR A 100 -24.02 5.15 0.17
C THR A 100 -24.77 4.06 0.89
N ILE A 101 -24.44 3.86 2.17
CA ILE A 101 -25.09 2.89 3.04
C ILE A 101 -25.93 3.63 4.08
N GLN A 102 -27.03 3.02 4.49
CA GLN A 102 -27.92 3.53 5.52
C GLN A 102 -28.07 2.52 6.65
N ASN A 103 -28.03 3.01 7.88
CA ASN A 103 -28.37 2.19 9.04
C ASN A 103 -29.90 2.09 9.14
N ASN A 104 -30.43 0.88 9.24
CA ASN A 104 -31.87 0.66 9.34
C ASN A 104 -32.45 1.18 10.67
N HIS A 105 -31.64 1.28 11.74
CA HIS A 105 -32.11 1.74 13.05
C HIS A 105 -32.04 3.25 13.22
N SER A 106 -30.90 3.87 12.89
CA SER A 106 -30.69 5.30 13.09
C SER A 106 -31.07 6.16 11.88
N LEU A 107 -31.42 5.53 10.74
CA LEU A 107 -31.65 6.17 9.43
C LEU A 107 -30.50 7.06 8.92
N THR A 108 -29.34 7.01 9.59
CA THR A 108 -28.16 7.77 9.19
C THR A 108 -27.52 7.13 7.97
N SER A 109 -27.20 7.97 6.99
CA SER A 109 -26.51 7.56 5.77
C SER A 109 -25.06 8.01 5.79
N LYS A 110 -24.19 7.23 5.13
CA LYS A 110 -22.78 7.55 4.97
C LYS A 110 -22.25 7.00 3.67
N ARG A 111 -21.33 7.74 3.05
CA ARG A 111 -20.65 7.36 1.82
C ARG A 111 -19.34 6.67 2.17
N VAL A 112 -19.15 5.45 1.67
CA VAL A 112 -18.02 4.58 2.03
C VAL A 112 -17.46 3.89 0.79
N HIS A 113 -16.17 3.56 0.82
CA HIS A 113 -15.54 2.83 -0.28
C HIS A 113 -15.94 1.35 -0.23
N VAL A 114 -16.08 0.72 -1.39
CA VAL A 114 -16.55 -0.67 -1.52
C VAL A 114 -15.65 -1.69 -0.80
N SER A 115 -14.36 -1.38 -0.65
CA SER A 115 -13.40 -2.20 0.11
C SER A 115 -13.64 -2.23 1.62
N ASP A 116 -14.40 -1.27 2.15
CA ASP A 116 -14.78 -1.23 3.56
C ASP A 116 -16.14 -1.88 3.82
N LEU A 117 -16.75 -2.43 2.77
CA LEU A 117 -18.01 -3.15 2.81
C LEU A 117 -17.79 -4.65 2.67
N LYS A 118 -18.57 -5.42 3.44
CA LYS A 118 -18.62 -6.87 3.32
C LYS A 118 -20.08 -7.32 3.27
N LEU A 119 -20.44 -8.16 2.29
CA LEU A 119 -21.80 -8.69 2.20
C LEU A 119 -22.16 -9.47 3.48
N VAL A 120 -23.39 -9.29 3.97
CA VAL A 120 -23.94 -10.15 5.02
C VAL A 120 -24.30 -11.48 4.35
N TYR A 121 -23.59 -12.57 4.69
CA TYR A 121 -23.95 -13.90 4.18
C TYR A 121 -25.34 -14.28 4.69
N GLN A 122 -26.33 -14.38 3.79
CA GLN A 122 -27.52 -15.15 4.08
C GLN A 122 -27.12 -16.62 4.06
N ARG A 123 -27.22 -17.30 5.21
CA ARG A 123 -27.29 -18.76 5.22
C ARG A 123 -28.52 -19.12 4.40
N HIS A 124 -28.33 -19.73 3.23
CA HIS A 124 -29.39 -20.53 2.63
C HIS A 124 -29.73 -21.62 3.66
N ILE A 125 -30.91 -21.50 4.27
CA ILE A 125 -31.54 -22.54 5.08
C ILE A 125 -32.21 -23.51 4.13
#